data_AF-A0A8S3W490-F1
#
_entry.id   AF-A0A8S3W490-F1
#
_cell.length_a   1.000
_cell.length_b   1.000
_cell.length_c   1.000
_cell.angle_alpha   90.00
_cell.angle_beta   90.00
_cell.angle_gamma   90.00
#
_symmetry.space_group_name_H-M   'P 1'
#
loop_
_entity.id
_entity.type
_entity.pdbx_description
1 polymer ?
#
loop_
_entity_poly.entity_id
_entity_poly.type
_entity_poly.pdbx_seq_one_letter_code
_entity_poly.pdbx_strand_id
1 'polypeptide(L)'
;MLDSKEDRLAKKRLSERRRKARIKSDTELYAVHKEKDRQRYYKRKNEGKIKSVSELDPRQQRIFRERSRISSNKHNLKRRRKEMRCLEEDLIIVPEVTDKTDDPLVTSQSQTIRSELLQTEASSYVDLLPSSSSVISFALTQRIKAYRGSSAPLSPSSDVNKISKPCTRSSVRVIEKEFPPTPKANKKLNTKVITRRLKYSMNKIYQLEKEKINQLKTVNERQRKQIYRLKYQSAKLREYEHISKNNTEDIKQSESDTIKELKIMWKRTSKLFLKKMKTVVCVLGRKSYPEKE
;
A
#
# COMPACT_ATOMS: atom_id res chain seq x y z
N MET A 1 -41.75 16.87 21.39
CA MET A 1 -40.43 16.82 20.72
C MET A 1 -40.61 16.36 19.29
N LEU A 2 -40.21 17.16 18.30
CA LEU A 2 -40.29 16.77 16.89
C LEU A 2 -39.09 15.87 16.56
N ASP A 3 -39.35 14.63 16.15
CA ASP A 3 -38.31 13.72 15.65
C ASP A 3 -37.54 14.38 14.50
N SER A 4 -36.21 14.30 14.53
CA SER A 4 -35.39 14.76 13.41
C SER A 4 -35.74 13.97 12.14
N LYS A 5 -35.51 14.56 10.97
CA LYS A 5 -35.71 13.90 9.67
C LYS A 5 -34.93 12.58 9.59
N GLU A 6 -33.76 12.54 10.22
CA GLU A 6 -32.92 11.34 10.29
C GLU A 6 -33.56 10.23 11.15
N ASP A 7 -34.15 10.59 12.29
CA ASP A 7 -34.82 9.64 13.19
C ASP A 7 -36.04 9.02 12.51
N ARG A 8 -36.83 9.81 11.78
CA ARG A 8 -37.97 9.31 11.00
C ARG A 8 -37.52 8.31 9.93
N LEU A 9 -36.40 8.59 9.25
CA LEU A 9 -35.81 7.66 8.28
C LEU A 9 -35.27 6.39 8.95
N ALA A 10 -34.63 6.50 10.11
CA ALA A 10 -34.12 5.37 10.87
C ALA A 10 -35.26 4.45 11.33
N LYS A 11 -36.33 5.02 11.91
CA LYS A 11 -37.56 4.30 12.29
C LYS A 11 -38.19 3.58 11.09
N LYS A 12 -38.28 4.25 9.93
CA LYS A 12 -38.78 3.64 8.69
C LYS A 12 -37.92 2.46 8.22
N ARG A 13 -36.60 2.59 8.23
CA ARG A 13 -35.66 1.51 7.88
C ARG A 13 -35.79 0.30 8.81
N LEU A 14 -35.91 0.55 10.12
CA LEU A 14 -36.10 -0.52 11.12
C LEU A 14 -37.43 -1.24 10.93
N SER A 15 -38.52 -0.50 10.70
CA SER A 15 -39.84 -1.08 10.42
C SER A 15 -39.83 -1.94 9.16
N GLU A 16 -39.20 -1.48 8.07
CA GLU A 16 -39.05 -2.29 6.86
C GLU A 16 -38.20 -3.54 7.08
N ARG A 17 -37.12 -3.47 7.86
CA ARG A 17 -36.32 -4.65 8.22
C ARG A 17 -37.15 -5.67 8.98
N ARG A 18 -37.92 -5.23 9.99
CA ARG A 18 -38.83 -6.10 10.75
C ARG A 18 -39.91 -6.72 9.87
N ARG A 19 -40.51 -5.94 8.95
CA ARG A 19 -41.48 -6.45 7.98
C ARG A 19 -40.88 -7.53 7.08
N LYS A 20 -39.69 -7.30 6.53
CA LYS A 20 -38.99 -8.29 5.68
C LYS A 20 -38.59 -9.55 6.45
N ALA A 21 -38.19 -9.40 7.72
CA ALA A 21 -37.88 -10.54 8.58
C ALA A 21 -39.12 -11.43 8.80
N ARG A 22 -40.27 -10.84 9.14
CA ARG A 22 -41.56 -11.56 9.26
C ARG A 22 -41.98 -12.28 7.98
N ILE A 23 -41.86 -11.61 6.83
CA ILE A 23 -42.17 -12.25 5.53
C ILE A 23 -41.20 -13.41 5.24
N LYS A 24 -39.96 -13.36 5.74
CA LYS A 24 -38.95 -14.40 5.51
C LYS A 24 -39.07 -15.58 6.49
N SER A 25 -39.58 -15.36 7.70
CA SER A 25 -39.79 -16.44 8.67
C SER A 25 -40.93 -17.37 8.23
N ASP A 26 -41.97 -16.81 7.63
CA ASP A 26 -43.17 -17.56 7.28
C ASP A 26 -43.09 -18.02 5.81
N THR A 27 -43.01 -19.34 5.61
CA THR A 27 -42.77 -19.94 4.28
C THR A 27 -43.88 -19.60 3.28
N GLU A 28 -45.14 -19.61 3.69
CA GLU A 28 -46.29 -19.28 2.85
C GLU A 28 -46.28 -17.80 2.42
N LEU A 29 -46.04 -16.87 3.35
CA LEU A 29 -45.94 -15.45 3.04
C LEU A 29 -44.75 -15.16 2.12
N TYR A 30 -43.63 -15.88 2.30
CA TYR A 30 -42.48 -15.76 1.42
C TYR A 30 -42.80 -16.21 0.00
N ALA A 31 -43.52 -17.33 -0.16
CA ALA A 31 -43.95 -17.83 -1.46
C ALA A 31 -44.87 -16.84 -2.19
N VAL A 32 -45.88 -16.30 -1.49
CA VAL A 32 -46.79 -15.27 -2.05
C VAL A 32 -46.01 -14.01 -2.42
N HIS A 33 -45.03 -13.59 -1.62
CA HIS A 33 -44.19 -12.43 -1.93
C HIS A 33 -43.34 -12.66 -3.19
N LYS A 34 -42.72 -13.83 -3.31
CA LYS A 34 -41.94 -14.24 -4.48
C LYS A 34 -42.79 -14.25 -5.74
N GLU A 35 -44.00 -14.76 -5.67
CA GLU A 35 -44.92 -14.79 -6.81
C GLU A 35 -45.33 -13.38 -7.25
N LYS A 36 -45.65 -12.49 -6.30
CA LYS A 36 -45.93 -11.07 -6.59
C LYS A 36 -44.74 -10.37 -7.25
N ASP A 37 -43.52 -10.65 -6.82
CA ASP A 37 -42.30 -10.10 -7.44
C ASP A 37 -42.09 -10.64 -8.86
N ARG A 38 -42.36 -11.93 -9.08
CA ARG A 38 -42.31 -12.57 -10.39
C ARG A 38 -43.31 -11.93 -11.36
N GLN A 39 -44.56 -11.77 -10.93
CA GLN A 39 -45.61 -11.10 -11.73
C GLN A 39 -45.25 -9.64 -12.04
N ARG A 40 -44.73 -8.89 -11.07
CA ARG A 40 -44.24 -7.51 -11.28
C ARG A 40 -43.10 -7.46 -12.31
N TYR A 41 -42.18 -8.42 -12.26
CA TYR A 41 -41.09 -8.51 -13.24
C TYR A 41 -41.63 -8.76 -14.64
N TYR A 42 -42.50 -9.76 -14.83
CA TYR A 42 -43.10 -10.05 -16.15
C TYR A 42 -43.91 -8.87 -16.68
N LYS A 43 -44.71 -8.21 -15.84
CA LYS A 43 -45.44 -7.00 -16.23
C LYS A 43 -44.49 -5.91 -16.75
N ARG A 44 -43.40 -5.61 -16.02
CA ARG A 44 -42.40 -4.61 -16.45
C ARG A 44 -41.60 -5.02 -17.68
N LYS A 45 -41.36 -6.32 -17.87
CA LYS A 45 -40.71 -6.88 -19.06
C LYS A 45 -41.62 -6.73 -20.28
N ASN A 46 -42.90 -7.08 -20.16
CA ASN A 46 -43.92 -6.95 -21.21
C ASN A 46 -44.17 -5.47 -21.57
N GLU A 47 -44.14 -4.57 -20.59
CA GLU A 47 -44.20 -3.11 -20.81
C GLU A 47 -42.92 -2.53 -21.46
N GLY A 48 -41.89 -3.35 -21.74
CA GLY A 48 -40.63 -2.90 -22.35
C GLY A 48 -39.75 -2.04 -21.44
N LYS A 49 -40.08 -1.93 -20.14
CA LYS A 49 -39.31 -1.16 -19.15
C LYS A 49 -38.05 -1.88 -18.67
N ILE A 50 -38.00 -3.20 -18.85
CA ILE A 50 -36.82 -4.03 -18.60
C ILE A 50 -36.42 -4.63 -19.94
N LYS A 51 -35.35 -4.11 -20.53
CA LYS A 51 -34.76 -4.62 -21.77
C LYS A 51 -33.54 -5.48 -21.46
N SER A 52 -33.33 -6.54 -22.24
CA SER A 52 -32.08 -7.31 -22.17
C SER A 52 -30.92 -6.46 -22.73
N VAL A 53 -29.66 -6.77 -22.35
CA VAL A 53 -28.50 -5.99 -22.80
C VAL A 53 -28.35 -6.03 -24.32
N SER A 54 -28.71 -7.14 -24.96
CA SER A 54 -28.72 -7.28 -26.42
C SER A 54 -29.77 -6.42 -27.11
N GLU A 55 -30.91 -6.16 -26.46
CA GLU A 55 -31.98 -5.30 -26.98
C GLU A 55 -31.72 -3.79 -26.77
N LEU A 56 -30.67 -3.42 -26.03
CA LEU A 56 -30.29 -2.02 -25.84
C LEU A 56 -29.57 -1.47 -27.09
N ASP A 57 -29.77 -0.20 -27.38
CA ASP A 57 -29.01 0.54 -28.40
C ASP A 57 -27.49 0.49 -28.08
N PRO A 58 -26.59 0.40 -29.08
CA PRO A 58 -25.14 0.30 -28.82
C PRO A 58 -24.59 1.39 -27.90
N ARG A 59 -25.13 2.62 -27.96
CA ARG A 59 -24.75 3.70 -27.04
C ARG A 59 -25.18 3.39 -25.60
N GLN A 60 -26.39 2.87 -25.41
CA GLN A 60 -26.90 2.45 -24.10
C GLN A 60 -26.15 1.23 -23.56
N GLN A 61 -25.79 0.27 -24.42
CA GLN A 61 -24.93 -0.86 -24.03
C GLN A 61 -23.57 -0.37 -23.51
N ARG A 62 -22.96 0.63 -24.18
CA ARG A 62 -21.70 1.23 -23.72
C ARG A 62 -21.84 1.85 -22.33
N ILE A 63 -22.89 2.64 -22.10
CA ILE A 63 -23.19 3.24 -20.79
C ILE A 63 -23.43 2.16 -19.73
N PHE A 64 -24.16 1.10 -20.07
CA PHE A 64 -24.41 -0.02 -19.17
C PHE A 64 -23.11 -0.71 -18.76
N ARG A 65 -22.23 -1.01 -19.73
CA ARG A 65 -20.90 -1.60 -19.47
C ARG A 65 -20.04 -0.69 -18.61
N GLU A 66 -20.06 0.62 -18.86
CA GLU A 66 -19.34 1.60 -18.06
C GLU A 66 -19.84 1.63 -16.61
N ARG A 67 -21.15 1.73 -16.40
CA ARG A 67 -21.77 1.66 -15.05
C ARG A 67 -21.44 0.36 -14.34
N SER A 68 -21.45 -0.77 -15.06
CA SER A 68 -21.07 -2.07 -14.52
C SER A 68 -19.60 -2.09 -14.06
N ARG A 69 -18.68 -1.57 -14.88
CA ARG A 69 -17.26 -1.42 -14.51
C ARG A 69 -17.08 -0.54 -13.28
N ILE A 70 -17.76 0.61 -13.22
CA ILE A 70 -17.72 1.52 -12.06
C ILE A 70 -18.23 0.82 -10.80
N SER A 71 -19.37 0.13 -10.90
CA SER A 71 -19.96 -0.59 -9.77
C SER A 71 -19.04 -1.71 -9.27
N SER A 72 -18.49 -2.51 -10.19
CA SER A 72 -17.53 -3.58 -9.89
C SER A 72 -16.27 -3.03 -9.21
N ASN A 73 -15.68 -1.95 -9.76
CA ASN A 73 -14.53 -1.29 -9.15
C ASN A 73 -14.84 -0.75 -7.75
N LYS A 74 -16.02 -0.14 -7.55
CA LYS A 74 -16.46 0.34 -6.24
C LYS A 74 -16.64 -0.80 -5.25
N HIS A 75 -17.23 -1.92 -5.68
CA HIS A 75 -17.37 -3.12 -4.87
C HIS A 75 -16.01 -3.68 -4.46
N ASN A 76 -15.10 -3.85 -5.41
CA ASN A 76 -13.75 -4.38 -5.17
C ASN A 76 -12.94 -3.46 -4.25
N LEU A 77 -13.06 -2.14 -4.41
CA LEU A 77 -12.45 -1.17 -3.51
C LEU A 77 -13.02 -1.28 -2.09
N LYS A 78 -14.35 -1.42 -1.95
CA LYS A 78 -14.99 -1.61 -0.64
C LYS A 78 -14.55 -2.93 0.01
N ARG A 79 -14.44 -4.01 -0.78
CA ARG A 79 -13.93 -5.31 -0.32
C ARG A 79 -12.50 -5.20 0.19
N ARG A 80 -11.59 -4.63 -0.61
CA ARG A 80 -10.19 -4.38 -0.21
C ARG A 80 -10.08 -3.54 1.06
N ARG A 81 -10.90 -2.50 1.20
CA ARG A 81 -10.93 -1.68 2.42
C ARG A 81 -11.38 -2.46 3.66
N LYS A 82 -12.27 -3.44 3.51
CA LYS A 82 -12.66 -4.32 4.61
C LYS A 82 -11.54 -5.28 4.96
N GLU A 83 -10.94 -5.92 3.96
CA GLU A 83 -9.79 -6.83 4.13
C GLU A 83 -8.64 -6.12 4.87
N MET A 84 -8.31 -4.88 4.50
CA MET A 84 -7.28 -4.09 5.22
C MET A 84 -7.65 -3.77 6.67
N ARG A 85 -8.93 -3.52 6.97
CA ARG A 85 -9.36 -3.26 8.37
C ARG A 85 -9.27 -4.51 9.23
N CYS A 86 -9.68 -5.66 8.70
CA CYS A 86 -9.56 -6.92 9.43
C CYS A 86 -8.09 -7.23 9.77
N LEU A 87 -7.16 -6.98 8.84
CA LEU A 87 -5.72 -7.13 9.11
C LEU A 87 -5.18 -6.14 10.15
N GLU A 88 -5.72 -4.93 10.25
CA GLU A 88 -5.34 -3.97 11.30
C GLU A 88 -5.85 -4.40 12.68
N GLU A 89 -7.05 -4.99 12.76
CA GLU A 89 -7.63 -5.51 14.01
C GLU A 89 -6.82 -6.70 14.55
N ASP A 90 -6.33 -7.58 13.68
CA ASP A 90 -5.51 -8.74 14.07
C ASP A 90 -4.12 -8.36 14.63
N LEU A 91 -3.60 -7.17 14.32
CA LEU A 91 -2.30 -6.68 14.81
C LEU A 91 -2.38 -5.99 16.18
N ILE A 92 -3.58 -5.76 16.73
CA ILE A 92 -3.79 -5.01 17.99
C ILE A 92 -4.04 -5.96 19.18
N ILE A 93 -4.06 -7.28 18.97
CA ILE A 93 -3.98 -8.23 20.07
C ILE A 93 -2.52 -8.34 20.50
N VAL A 94 -2.01 -7.28 21.14
CA VAL A 94 -0.94 -7.46 22.12
C VAL A 94 -1.60 -8.26 23.24
N PRO A 95 -1.22 -9.52 23.49
CA PRO A 95 -1.67 -10.19 24.69
C PRO A 95 -1.23 -9.29 25.85
N GLU A 96 -2.20 -8.65 26.47
CA GLU A 96 -2.02 -8.01 27.76
C GLU A 96 -1.73 -9.18 28.71
N VAL A 97 -0.45 -9.50 28.81
CA VAL A 97 0.09 -10.39 29.84
C VAL A 97 -0.16 -9.65 31.14
N THR A 98 -1.39 -9.78 31.64
CA THR A 98 -1.72 -9.50 33.02
C THR A 98 -1.10 -10.65 33.80
N ASP A 99 0.21 -10.53 34.04
CA ASP A 99 0.89 -11.30 35.08
C ASP A 99 0.22 -10.92 36.41
N LYS A 100 -0.84 -11.67 36.73
CA LYS A 100 -1.36 -11.83 38.09
C LYS A 100 -0.41 -12.76 38.84
N THR A 101 0.81 -12.31 39.04
CA THR A 101 1.65 -12.79 40.13
C THR A 101 1.36 -11.88 41.32
N ASP A 102 0.54 -12.40 42.23
CA ASP A 102 0.36 -11.87 43.58
C ASP A 102 1.68 -12.05 44.33
N ASP A 103 2.65 -11.14 44.13
CA ASP A 103 3.86 -11.04 44.93
C ASP A 103 3.84 -9.74 45.74
N PRO A 104 3.50 -9.78 47.05
CA PRO A 104 3.37 -8.60 47.87
C PRO A 104 4.70 -8.26 48.53
N LEU A 105 5.73 -7.88 47.75
CA LEU A 105 6.88 -7.13 48.27
C LEU A 105 7.77 -6.73 47.09
N VAL A 106 7.75 -5.45 46.71
CA VAL A 106 8.90 -4.65 46.26
C VAL A 106 8.37 -3.25 45.99
N THR A 107 8.43 -2.47 47.05
CA THR A 107 8.21 -1.04 47.04
C THR A 107 9.48 -0.35 46.54
N SER A 108 9.29 0.70 45.73
CA SER A 108 10.20 1.82 45.50
C SER A 108 11.52 1.56 44.76
N GLN A 109 11.54 1.84 43.45
CA GLN A 109 12.51 2.70 42.76
C GLN A 109 12.30 2.62 41.23
N SER A 110 11.41 3.45 40.68
CA SER A 110 11.33 3.67 39.22
C SER A 110 10.55 4.96 38.91
N GLN A 111 11.07 6.08 39.41
CA GLN A 111 10.67 7.42 38.96
C GLN A 111 11.91 8.23 38.58
N THR A 112 12.73 7.77 37.62
CA THR A 112 13.84 8.61 37.11
C THR A 112 14.33 8.25 35.68
N ILE A 113 13.51 7.68 34.79
CA ILE A 113 13.97 7.40 33.41
C ILE A 113 12.99 7.92 32.32
N ARG A 114 12.06 8.82 32.66
CA ARG A 114 11.09 9.34 31.68
C ARG A 114 11.30 10.79 31.24
N SER A 115 12.49 11.34 31.44
CA SER A 115 12.84 12.72 31.03
C SER A 115 14.12 12.86 30.20
N GLU A 116 14.78 11.77 29.80
CA GLU A 116 16.07 11.82 29.08
C GLU A 116 16.04 11.36 27.61
N LEU A 117 14.86 11.16 27.02
CA LEU A 117 14.73 10.70 25.62
C LEU A 117 14.09 11.75 24.70
N LEU A 118 14.44 13.02 24.85
CA LEU A 118 13.92 14.10 23.99
C LEU A 118 14.94 15.19 23.60
N GLN A 119 16.25 15.02 23.83
CA GLN A 119 17.22 16.10 23.53
C GLN A 119 18.51 15.73 22.75
N THR A 120 18.68 14.51 22.25
CA THR A 120 19.84 14.20 21.40
C THR A 120 19.39 13.61 20.07
N GLU A 121 19.13 14.48 19.09
CA GLU A 121 19.30 14.22 17.64
C GLU A 121 18.93 15.48 16.84
N ALA A 122 19.57 16.59 17.19
CA ALA A 122 19.59 17.81 16.38
C ALA A 122 21.03 18.34 16.30
N SER A 123 21.97 17.51 15.86
CA SER A 123 23.29 17.99 15.43
C SER A 123 24.02 16.94 14.60
N SER A 124 24.60 17.40 13.49
CA SER A 124 25.56 16.72 12.60
C SER A 124 25.10 15.45 11.86
N TYR A 125 24.46 15.65 10.72
CA TYR A 125 24.84 14.88 9.53
C TYR A 125 24.74 15.78 8.30
N VAL A 126 25.76 16.64 8.16
CA VAL A 126 26.07 17.37 6.94
C VAL A 126 27.08 16.51 6.18
N ASP A 127 26.80 16.33 4.90
CA ASP A 127 27.67 15.84 3.83
C ASP A 127 28.20 14.40 3.94
N LEU A 128 27.58 13.50 3.15
CA LEU A 128 28.22 12.57 2.21
C LEU A 128 27.19 11.54 1.71
N LEU A 129 26.31 11.94 0.79
CA LEU A 129 25.60 10.98 -0.07
C LEU A 129 25.83 11.35 -1.54
N PRO A 130 26.48 10.49 -2.33
CA PRO A 130 26.68 10.74 -3.75
C PRO A 130 25.32 10.72 -4.45
N SER A 131 25.08 11.77 -5.25
CA SER A 131 23.91 11.93 -6.12
C SER A 131 23.77 10.76 -7.10
N SER A 132 23.07 9.71 -6.67
CA SER A 132 22.71 8.54 -7.49
C SER A 132 21.59 8.82 -8.50
N SER A 133 21.13 10.07 -8.58
CA SER A 133 20.11 10.54 -9.52
C SER A 133 20.63 10.70 -10.96
N SER A 134 21.95 10.74 -11.20
CA SER A 134 22.49 10.93 -12.57
C SER A 134 22.74 9.62 -13.34
N VAL A 135 22.94 8.50 -12.65
CA VAL A 135 23.29 7.22 -13.30
C VAL A 135 22.05 6.49 -13.84
N ILE A 136 20.91 6.60 -13.15
CA ILE A 136 19.66 5.92 -13.55
C ILE A 136 19.02 6.58 -14.78
N SER A 137 19.18 7.90 -14.95
CA SER A 137 18.63 8.62 -16.12
C SER A 137 19.39 8.33 -17.41
N PHE A 138 20.70 8.05 -17.35
CA PHE A 138 21.50 7.70 -18.53
C PHE A 138 21.21 6.27 -19.05
N ALA A 139 21.03 5.30 -18.15
CA ALA A 139 20.75 3.91 -18.51
C ALA A 139 19.35 3.69 -19.15
N LEU A 140 18.35 4.47 -18.74
CA LEU A 140 17.00 4.41 -19.32
C LEU A 140 16.93 5.03 -20.72
N THR A 141 17.79 6.01 -21.03
CA THR A 141 17.80 6.69 -22.33
C THR A 141 18.46 5.84 -23.42
N GLN A 142 19.47 5.03 -23.07
CA GLN A 142 20.10 4.05 -23.97
C GLN A 142 19.14 2.90 -24.34
N ARG A 143 18.26 2.48 -23.41
CA ARG A 143 17.35 1.35 -23.62
C ARG A 143 16.15 1.66 -24.52
N ILE A 144 15.73 2.93 -24.59
CA ILE A 144 14.63 3.37 -25.48
C ILE A 144 15.09 3.47 -26.95
N LYS A 145 16.38 3.71 -27.21
CA LYS A 145 16.93 3.72 -28.58
C LYS A 145 17.04 2.32 -29.20
N ALA A 146 17.21 1.26 -28.40
CA ALA A 146 17.33 -0.11 -28.90
C ALA A 146 16.01 -0.75 -29.36
N TYR A 147 14.85 -0.23 -28.92
CA TYR A 147 13.52 -0.77 -29.31
C TYR A 147 12.82 0.03 -30.42
N ARG A 148 13.51 1.01 -31.02
CA ARG A 148 13.02 1.74 -32.21
C ARG A 148 13.75 1.32 -33.50
N GLY A 149 14.29 0.11 -33.51
CA GLY A 149 14.82 -0.54 -34.69
C GLY A 149 13.73 -1.31 -35.44
N SER A 150 13.48 -0.88 -36.68
CA SER A 150 13.14 -1.73 -37.82
C SER A 150 11.75 -2.38 -37.86
N SER A 151 10.78 -1.65 -38.44
CA SER A 151 10.11 -2.06 -39.68
C SER A 151 8.97 -1.08 -40.00
N ALA A 152 9.29 0.00 -40.71
CA ALA A 152 8.30 0.78 -41.46
C ALA A 152 8.83 0.94 -42.89
N PRO A 153 8.05 0.55 -43.92
CA PRO A 153 8.50 0.57 -45.30
C PRO A 153 8.62 2.02 -45.79
N LEU A 154 9.75 2.29 -46.44
CA LEU A 154 10.05 3.54 -47.10
C LEU A 154 9.13 3.70 -48.32
N SER A 155 8.26 4.70 -48.28
CA SER A 155 7.71 5.30 -49.49
C SER A 155 8.73 6.29 -50.04
N PRO A 156 9.08 6.24 -51.33
CA PRO A 156 9.96 7.23 -51.93
C PRO A 156 9.13 8.49 -52.23
N SER A 157 9.36 9.58 -51.49
CA SER A 157 8.95 10.91 -51.97
C SER A 157 10.19 11.65 -52.45
N SER A 158 10.23 11.80 -53.76
CA SER A 158 11.11 12.71 -54.47
C SER A 158 10.88 14.16 -54.02
N ASP A 159 11.88 14.99 -54.30
CA ASP A 159 11.77 16.43 -54.52
C ASP A 159 11.69 17.34 -53.28
N VAL A 160 12.77 18.07 -52.98
CA VAL A 160 13.09 19.37 -53.62
C VAL A 160 14.22 20.02 -52.81
N ASN A 161 15.33 20.27 -53.51
CA ASN A 161 16.40 21.18 -53.12
C ASN A 161 15.86 22.54 -52.61
N LYS A 162 16.08 22.86 -51.33
CA LYS A 162 16.03 24.25 -50.86
C LYS A 162 17.40 24.68 -50.35
N ILE A 163 18.12 25.24 -51.31
CA ILE A 163 19.32 26.05 -51.20
C ILE A 163 19.18 27.04 -50.04
N SER A 164 20.01 26.86 -49.01
CA SER A 164 20.23 27.85 -47.97
C SER A 164 20.96 29.06 -48.57
N LYS A 165 20.28 30.20 -48.62
CA LYS A 165 20.93 31.48 -48.93
C LYS A 165 21.59 32.05 -47.67
N PRO A 166 22.85 32.52 -47.73
CA PRO A 166 23.49 33.22 -46.62
C PRO A 166 22.87 34.61 -46.46
N CYS A 167 22.49 34.93 -45.22
CA CYS A 167 21.93 36.21 -44.82
C CYS A 167 23.04 37.27 -44.82
N THR A 168 23.03 38.17 -45.81
CA THR A 168 23.92 39.33 -45.86
C THR A 168 23.50 40.36 -44.81
N ARG A 169 24.46 40.74 -43.98
CA ARG A 169 24.39 41.77 -42.94
C ARG A 169 24.33 43.13 -43.62
N SER A 170 23.12 43.67 -43.82
CA SER A 170 22.92 45.03 -44.35
C SER A 170 23.34 46.05 -43.30
N SER A 171 24.17 47.00 -43.74
CA SER A 171 24.70 48.10 -42.94
C SER A 171 23.59 48.98 -42.38
N VAL A 172 23.81 49.41 -41.14
CA VAL A 172 23.01 50.39 -40.42
C VAL A 172 23.23 51.74 -41.11
N ARG A 173 22.28 52.16 -41.95
CA ARG A 173 22.13 53.58 -42.30
C ARG A 173 21.34 54.24 -41.18
N VAL A 174 22.02 55.08 -40.41
CA VAL A 174 21.42 56.07 -39.52
C VAL A 174 20.70 57.06 -40.43
N ILE A 175 19.40 56.86 -40.62
CA ILE A 175 18.51 57.86 -41.18
C ILE A 175 17.90 58.55 -39.95
N GLU A 176 18.36 59.74 -39.64
CA GLU A 176 17.67 60.69 -38.78
C GLU A 176 16.33 61.02 -39.46
N LYS A 177 15.31 60.21 -39.20
CA LYS A 177 13.94 60.52 -39.56
C LYS A 177 13.39 61.41 -38.46
N GLU A 178 13.09 62.64 -38.83
CA GLU A 178 12.28 63.59 -38.09
C GLU A 178 11.08 62.86 -37.46
N PHE A 179 10.91 63.05 -36.15
CA PHE A 179 9.84 62.44 -35.37
C PHE A 179 8.49 62.85 -35.98
N PRO A 180 7.67 61.90 -36.50
CA PRO A 180 6.35 62.25 -37.00
C PRO A 180 5.50 62.80 -35.85
N PRO A 181 4.61 63.76 -36.13
CA PRO A 181 3.76 64.38 -35.11
C PRO A 181 2.97 63.31 -34.36
N THR A 182 3.00 63.40 -33.03
CA THR A 182 2.35 62.47 -32.13
C THR A 182 0.87 62.31 -32.52
N PRO A 183 0.42 61.10 -32.89
CA PRO A 183 -0.96 60.89 -33.29
C PRO A 183 -1.87 61.15 -32.09
N LYS A 184 -2.73 62.16 -32.21
CA LYS A 184 -3.69 62.56 -31.17
C LYS A 184 -4.45 61.33 -30.67
N ALA A 185 -4.24 61.03 -29.39
CA ALA A 185 -4.67 59.82 -28.71
C ALA A 185 -6.19 59.82 -28.52
N ASN A 186 -6.93 59.15 -29.41
CA ASN A 186 -8.33 58.81 -29.19
C ASN A 186 -8.69 57.45 -29.80
N LYS A 187 -7.86 56.44 -29.54
CA LYS A 187 -8.29 55.04 -29.74
C LYS A 187 -8.84 54.55 -28.42
N LYS A 188 -10.16 54.67 -28.24
CA LYS A 188 -10.88 53.93 -27.19
C LYS A 188 -10.56 52.45 -27.40
N LEU A 189 -9.57 51.94 -26.64
CA LEU A 189 -9.18 50.55 -26.65
C LEU A 189 -10.44 49.72 -26.44
N ASN A 190 -10.72 48.81 -27.37
CA ASN A 190 -11.91 48.00 -27.32
C ASN A 190 -11.83 47.07 -26.10
N THR A 191 -12.42 47.49 -24.98
CA THR A 191 -12.39 46.80 -23.68
C THR A 191 -12.89 45.35 -23.79
N LYS A 192 -13.76 45.06 -24.76
CA LYS A 192 -14.21 43.70 -25.09
C LYS A 192 -13.07 42.79 -25.59
N VAL A 193 -12.11 43.33 -26.34
CA VAL A 193 -10.95 42.56 -26.84
C VAL A 193 -9.99 42.26 -25.69
N ILE A 194 -9.75 43.23 -24.81
CA ILE A 194 -8.86 43.06 -23.64
C ILE A 194 -9.44 42.01 -22.68
N THR A 195 -10.72 42.14 -22.32
CA THR A 195 -11.40 41.19 -21.43
C THR A 195 -11.46 39.77 -22.01
N ARG A 196 -11.68 39.62 -23.32
CA ARG A 196 -11.59 38.30 -23.98
C ARG A 196 -10.19 37.72 -23.87
N ARG A 197 -9.13 38.50 -24.16
CA ARG A 197 -7.74 38.04 -24.04
C ARG A 197 -7.40 37.60 -22.62
N LEU A 198 -7.80 38.37 -21.61
CA LEU A 198 -7.61 38.02 -20.20
C LEU A 198 -8.37 36.75 -19.82
N LYS A 199 -9.62 36.59 -20.28
CA LYS A 199 -10.39 35.36 -20.04
C LYS A 199 -9.70 34.13 -20.63
N TYR A 200 -9.16 34.23 -21.84
CA TYR A 200 -8.41 33.14 -22.46
C TYR A 200 -7.09 32.85 -21.74
N SER A 201 -6.32 33.86 -21.34
CA SER A 201 -5.06 33.65 -20.62
C SER A 201 -5.29 33.00 -19.26
N MET A 202 -6.30 33.46 -18.51
CA MET A 202 -6.67 32.89 -17.21
C MET A 202 -7.15 31.45 -17.35
N ASN A 203 -7.98 31.14 -18.34
CA ASN A 203 -8.43 29.77 -18.57
C ASN A 203 -7.25 28.86 -18.96
N LYS A 204 -6.29 29.36 -19.75
CA LYS A 204 -5.08 28.60 -20.11
C LYS A 204 -4.22 28.31 -18.87
N ILE A 205 -4.00 29.30 -18.00
CA ILE A 205 -3.28 29.13 -16.72
C ILE A 205 -3.97 28.07 -15.87
N TYR A 206 -5.30 28.16 -15.73
CA TYR A 206 -6.09 27.19 -14.96
C TYR A 206 -5.93 25.75 -15.47
N GLN A 207 -5.94 25.53 -16.79
CA GLN A 207 -5.73 24.18 -17.33
C GLN A 207 -4.32 23.65 -17.04
N LEU A 208 -3.30 24.49 -17.18
CA LEU A 208 -1.91 24.12 -16.88
C LEU A 208 -1.73 23.75 -15.40
N GLU A 209 -2.33 24.52 -14.49
CA GLU A 209 -2.30 24.21 -13.05
C GLU A 209 -3.04 22.91 -12.74
N LYS A 210 -4.18 22.67 -13.38
CA LYS A 210 -4.94 21.42 -13.23
C LYS A 210 -4.15 20.21 -13.70
N GLU A 211 -3.43 20.32 -14.83
CA GLU A 211 -2.53 19.29 -15.32
C GLU A 211 -1.38 19.04 -14.35
N LYS A 212 -0.75 20.10 -13.83
CA LYS A 212 0.31 20.01 -12.82
C LYS A 212 -0.16 19.30 -11.55
N ILE A 213 -1.37 19.62 -11.06
CA ILE A 213 -1.98 18.94 -9.91
C ILE A 213 -2.20 17.46 -10.20
N ASN A 214 -2.67 17.10 -11.39
CA ASN A 214 -2.87 15.70 -11.76
C ASN A 214 -1.55 14.94 -11.83
N GLN A 215 -0.49 15.54 -12.40
CA GLN A 215 0.84 14.96 -12.41
C GLN A 215 1.35 14.71 -10.97
N LEU A 216 1.25 15.70 -10.08
CA LEU A 216 1.62 15.55 -8.67
C LEU A 216 0.83 14.44 -7.96
N LYS A 217 -0.47 14.30 -8.24
CA LYS A 217 -1.28 13.20 -7.72
C LYS A 217 -0.75 11.84 -8.16
N THR A 218 -0.37 11.69 -9.43
CA THR A 218 0.19 10.42 -9.93
C THR A 218 1.55 10.09 -9.31
N VAL A 219 2.41 11.09 -9.10
CA VAL A 219 3.70 10.91 -8.42
C VAL A 219 3.50 10.51 -6.97
N ASN A 220 2.62 11.20 -6.23
CA ASN A 220 2.28 10.87 -4.85
C ASN A 220 1.70 9.45 -4.72
N GLU A 221 0.86 9.01 -5.67
CA GLU A 221 0.33 7.65 -5.66
C GLU A 221 1.44 6.60 -5.86
N ARG A 222 2.41 6.86 -6.75
CA ARG A 222 3.57 5.98 -6.96
C ARG A 222 4.44 5.90 -5.70
N GLN A 223 4.72 7.04 -5.07
CA GLN A 223 5.49 7.10 -3.82
C GLN A 223 4.78 6.34 -2.68
N ARG A 224 3.47 6.52 -2.52
CA ARG A 224 2.68 5.75 -1.53
C ARG A 224 2.77 4.25 -1.76
N LYS A 225 2.69 3.79 -3.02
CA LYS A 225 2.85 2.37 -3.35
C LYS A 225 4.26 1.86 -3.05
N GLN A 226 5.29 2.68 -3.30
CA GLN A 226 6.67 2.33 -2.98
C GLN A 226 6.89 2.22 -1.46
N ILE A 227 6.42 3.19 -0.68
CA ILE A 227 6.46 3.15 0.79
C ILE A 227 5.76 1.89 1.31
N TYR A 228 4.58 1.55 0.76
CA TYR A 228 3.87 0.34 1.16
C TYR A 228 4.67 -0.94 0.89
N ARG A 229 5.32 -1.06 -0.28
CA ARG A 229 6.20 -2.20 -0.62
C ARG A 229 7.37 -2.31 0.36
N LEU A 230 8.01 -1.19 0.69
CA LEU A 230 9.13 -1.16 1.63
C LEU A 230 8.67 -1.56 3.04
N LYS A 231 7.53 -1.04 3.52
CA LYS A 231 6.95 -1.44 4.81
C LYS A 231 6.67 -2.95 4.86
N TYR A 232 6.07 -3.50 3.81
CA TYR A 232 5.82 -4.93 3.70
C TYR A 232 7.12 -5.75 3.73
N GLN A 233 8.14 -5.34 2.97
CA GLN A 233 9.46 -5.99 2.99
C GLN A 233 10.10 -5.94 4.39
N SER A 234 10.03 -4.80 5.07
CA SER A 234 10.56 -4.67 6.44
C SER A 234 9.83 -5.56 7.45
N ALA A 235 8.50 -5.69 7.34
CA ALA A 235 7.73 -6.58 8.20
C ALA A 235 8.13 -8.04 7.98
N LYS A 236 8.27 -8.45 6.72
CA LYS A 236 8.70 -9.79 6.36
C LYS A 236 10.12 -10.11 6.85
N LEU A 237 11.03 -9.14 6.81
CA LEU A 237 12.38 -9.30 7.37
C LEU A 237 12.34 -9.52 8.89
N ARG A 238 11.50 -8.78 9.62
CA ARG A 238 11.31 -9.00 11.06
C ARG A 238 10.76 -10.39 11.37
N GLU A 239 9.80 -10.88 10.59
CA GLU A 239 9.29 -12.26 10.73
C GLU A 239 10.42 -13.29 10.57
N TYR A 240 11.29 -13.12 9.56
CA TYR A 240 12.46 -13.99 9.39
C TYR A 240 13.45 -13.90 10.55
N GLU A 241 13.69 -12.70 11.10
CA GLU A 241 14.53 -12.51 12.28
C GLU A 241 13.97 -13.23 13.51
N HIS A 242 12.64 -13.16 13.73
CA HIS A 242 11.99 -13.88 14.82
C HIS A 242 12.10 -15.40 14.65
N ILE A 243 11.83 -15.92 13.45
CA ILE A 243 11.98 -17.36 13.17
C ILE A 243 13.43 -17.81 13.41
N SER A 244 14.40 -17.01 12.94
CA SER A 244 15.82 -17.29 13.13
C SER A 244 16.20 -17.34 14.62
N LYS A 245 15.73 -16.37 15.42
CA LYS A 245 15.98 -16.33 16.88
C LYS A 245 15.39 -17.57 17.57
N ASN A 246 14.14 -17.91 17.29
CA ASN A 246 13.49 -19.08 17.88
C ASN A 246 14.26 -20.38 17.55
N ASN A 247 14.65 -20.56 16.29
CA ASN A 247 15.44 -21.73 15.89
C ASN A 247 16.79 -21.80 16.64
N THR A 248 17.45 -20.66 16.89
CA THR A 248 18.70 -20.66 17.66
C THR A 248 18.49 -20.99 19.14
N GLU A 249 17.34 -20.62 19.72
CA GLU A 249 16.98 -20.97 21.10
C GLU A 249 16.65 -22.47 21.21
N ASP A 250 15.91 -23.02 20.25
CA ASP A 250 15.62 -24.45 20.18
C ASP A 250 16.90 -25.29 20.05
N ILE A 251 17.84 -24.86 19.21
CA ILE A 251 19.15 -25.52 19.07
C ILE A 251 19.91 -25.49 20.41
N LYS A 252 20.03 -24.32 21.05
CA LYS A 252 20.69 -24.18 22.36
C LYS A 252 20.04 -25.05 23.44
N GLN A 253 18.72 -25.15 23.42
CA GLN A 253 17.98 -25.99 24.36
C GLN A 253 18.28 -27.47 24.12
N SER A 254 18.26 -27.93 22.87
CA SER A 254 18.63 -29.30 22.51
C SER A 254 20.07 -29.65 22.88
N GLU A 255 21.02 -28.73 22.70
CA GLU A 255 22.42 -28.88 23.13
C GLU A 255 22.52 -28.97 24.66
N SER A 256 21.80 -28.13 25.39
CA SER A 256 21.74 -28.18 26.85
C SER A 256 21.22 -29.53 27.37
N ASP A 257 20.16 -30.06 26.75
CA ASP A 257 19.55 -31.32 27.16
C ASP A 257 20.43 -32.53 26.82
N THR A 258 21.06 -32.56 25.65
CA THR A 258 22.07 -33.59 25.31
C THR A 258 23.27 -33.57 26.27
N ILE A 259 23.77 -32.39 26.66
CA ILE A 259 24.83 -32.26 27.66
C ILE A 259 24.37 -32.81 29.03
N LYS A 260 23.12 -32.55 29.45
CA LYS A 260 22.56 -33.09 30.69
C LYS A 260 22.48 -34.62 30.64
N GLU A 261 22.02 -35.20 29.53
CA GLU A 261 21.96 -36.65 29.35
C GLU A 261 23.35 -37.29 29.40
N LEU A 262 24.33 -36.72 28.72
CA LEU A 262 25.72 -37.18 28.77
C LEU A 262 26.29 -37.15 30.20
N LYS A 263 26.01 -36.09 30.96
CA LYS A 263 26.41 -36.01 32.38
C LYS A 263 25.75 -37.11 33.23
N ILE A 264 24.47 -37.43 32.98
CA ILE A 264 23.77 -38.52 33.68
C ILE A 264 24.38 -39.88 33.32
N MET A 265 24.66 -40.12 32.03
CA MET A 265 25.29 -41.36 31.57
C MET A 265 26.68 -41.54 32.17
N TRP A 266 27.52 -40.50 32.17
CA TRP A 266 28.82 -40.54 32.82
C TRP A 266 28.69 -40.88 34.31
N LYS A 267 27.83 -40.19 35.06
CA LYS A 267 27.61 -40.52 36.49
C LYS A 267 27.23 -41.99 36.70
N ARG A 268 26.39 -42.57 35.84
CA ARG A 268 26.00 -43.99 35.90
C ARG A 268 27.18 -44.92 35.60
N THR A 269 27.94 -44.68 34.53
CA THR A 269 29.08 -45.53 34.14
C THR A 269 30.22 -45.46 35.16
N SER A 270 30.53 -44.26 35.69
CA SER A 270 31.51 -44.10 36.78
C SER A 270 31.11 -44.83 38.05
N LYS A 271 29.82 -44.79 38.43
CA LYS A 271 29.31 -45.52 39.60
C LYS A 271 29.45 -47.04 39.41
N LEU A 272 29.15 -47.57 38.23
CA LEU A 272 29.34 -48.98 37.89
C LEU A 272 30.81 -49.39 37.89
N PHE A 273 31.68 -48.55 37.33
CA PHE A 273 33.12 -48.76 37.32
C PHE A 273 33.69 -48.84 38.75
N LEU A 274 33.35 -47.87 39.61
CA LEU A 274 33.76 -47.88 41.02
C LEU A 274 33.24 -49.10 41.77
N LYS A 275 32.00 -49.54 41.49
CA LYS A 275 31.45 -50.78 42.07
C LYS A 275 32.27 -52.00 41.65
N LYS A 276 32.60 -52.13 40.37
CA LYS A 276 33.46 -53.23 39.86
C LYS A 276 34.85 -53.20 40.49
N MET A 277 35.48 -52.03 40.57
CA MET A 277 36.79 -51.86 41.19
C MET A 277 36.78 -52.28 42.67
N LYS A 278 35.73 -51.91 43.43
CA LYS A 278 35.56 -52.39 44.82
C LYS A 278 35.49 -53.91 44.89
N THR A 279 34.72 -54.55 44.01
CA THR A 279 34.65 -56.02 43.95
C THR A 279 36.02 -56.64 43.67
N VAL A 280 36.78 -56.11 42.71
CA VAL A 280 38.13 -56.59 42.38
C VAL A 280 39.06 -56.46 43.58
N VAL A 281 39.08 -55.30 44.26
CA VAL A 281 39.88 -55.08 45.47
C VAL A 281 39.49 -56.06 46.59
N CYS A 282 38.20 -56.31 46.81
CA CYS A 282 37.73 -57.29 47.80
C CYS A 282 38.17 -58.73 47.47
N VAL A 283 38.16 -59.12 46.20
CA VAL A 283 38.60 -60.47 45.77
C VAL A 283 40.11 -60.63 45.91
N LEU A 284 40.90 -59.62 45.53
CA LEU A 284 42.36 -59.66 45.64
C LEU A 284 42.82 -59.60 47.10
N GLY A 285 42.15 -58.80 47.95
CA GLY A 285 42.47 -58.68 49.38
C GLY A 285 42.27 -59.97 50.19
N ARG A 286 41.40 -60.89 49.74
CA ARG A 286 41.17 -62.18 50.43
C ARG A 286 42.23 -63.25 50.17
N LYS A 287 43.15 -63.04 49.21
CA LYS A 287 44.16 -64.05 48.83
C LYS A 287 45.51 -63.93 49.57
N SER A 288 45.65 -63.04 50.54
CA SER A 288 46.97 -62.67 51.07
C SER A 288 47.16 -62.85 52.58
N TYR A 289 46.66 -63.94 53.14
CA TYR A 289 47.22 -64.46 54.38
C TYR A 289 47.31 -65.99 54.25
N PRO A 290 48.46 -66.54 53.82
CA PRO A 290 48.76 -67.92 54.17
C PRO A 290 48.81 -67.97 55.70
N GLU A 291 47.90 -68.76 56.28
CA GLU A 291 47.99 -69.15 57.68
C GLU A 291 49.39 -69.75 57.86
N LYS A 292 50.22 -69.08 58.67
CA LYS A 292 51.49 -69.64 59.11
C LYS A 292 51.15 -70.74 60.11
N GLU A 293 51.23 -71.99 59.65
CA GLU A 293 51.39 -73.16 60.53
C GLU A 293 52.72 -73.08 61.30
#